data_AF-A0A8S1EFJ4-F1
#
_entry.id   AF-A0A8S1EFJ4-F1
#
_cell.length_a   1.000
_cell.length_b   1.000
_cell.length_c   1.000
_cell.angle_alpha   90.00
_cell.angle_beta   90.00
_cell.angle_gamma   90.00
#
_symmetry.space_group_name_H-M   'P 1'
#
loop_
_entity.id
_entity.type
_entity.pdbx_description
1 polymer ?
#
loop_
_entity_poly.entity_id
_entity_poly.type
_entity_poly.pdbx_seq_one_letter_code
_entity_poly.pdbx_strand_id
1 'polypeptide(L)'
;MGNVRIQRGRRKGCVALRAVRPISAGDELQLWFSEELLAALRIPYLNPANIQGECRYVCHRCSSQFEAPNPLKVHLALNCGADGRE
;
A
#
# COMPACT_ATOMS: atom_id res chain seq x y z
N MET A 1 9.00 0.30 -4.02
CA MET A 1 7.93 0.60 -5.01
C MET A 1 7.73 -0.63 -5.89
N GLY A 2 6.49 -1.10 -6.05
CA GLY A 2 6.17 -2.30 -6.82
C GLY A 2 6.48 -2.18 -8.31
N ASN A 3 6.68 -3.31 -9.01
CA ASN A 3 6.93 -3.37 -10.46
C ASN A 3 5.64 -3.34 -11.29
N VAL A 4 4.46 -3.46 -10.67
CA VAL A 4 3.16 -3.36 -11.33
C VAL A 4 2.29 -2.31 -10.64
N ARG A 5 1.68 -1.43 -11.42
CA ARG A 5 0.71 -0.43 -10.97
C ARG A 5 -0.72 -0.87 -11.27
N ILE A 6 -1.56 -0.87 -10.25
CA ILE A 6 -3.02 -0.99 -10.35
C ILE A 6 -3.57 0.41 -10.62
N GLN A 7 -4.33 0.58 -11.68
CA GLN A 7 -4.93 1.87 -12.05
C GLN A 7 -6.37 1.67 -12.54
N ARG A 8 -7.11 2.76 -12.66
CA ARG A 8 -8.48 2.70 -13.19
C ARG A 8 -8.49 2.16 -14.61
N GLY A 9 -9.37 1.18 -14.86
CA GLY A 9 -9.56 0.61 -16.19
C GLY A 9 -10.33 1.58 -17.10
N ARG A 10 -10.18 1.39 -18.42
CA ARG A 10 -10.94 2.17 -19.42
C ARG A 10 -12.45 1.94 -19.34
N ARG A 11 -12.85 0.74 -18.91
CA ARG A 11 -14.25 0.36 -18.69
C ARG A 11 -14.64 0.65 -17.25
N LYS A 12 -15.86 1.15 -17.05
CA LYS A 12 -16.43 1.37 -15.72
C LYS A 12 -16.43 0.04 -14.92
N GLY A 13 -15.99 0.11 -13.67
CA GLY A 13 -15.92 -1.06 -12.78
C GLY A 13 -14.70 -1.97 -13.01
N CYS A 14 -13.77 -1.60 -13.90
CA CYS A 14 -12.55 -2.39 -14.12
C CYS A 14 -11.32 -1.68 -13.54
N VAL A 15 -10.30 -2.49 -13.22
CA VAL A 15 -8.92 -2.03 -12.99
C VAL A 15 -8.03 -2.51 -14.13
N ALA A 16 -6.97 -1.76 -14.39
CA ALA A 16 -5.92 -2.15 -15.31
C ALA A 16 -4.61 -2.35 -14.54
N LEU A 17 -3.84 -3.36 -14.93
CA LEU A 17 -2.48 -3.59 -14.44
C LEU A 17 -1.49 -3.06 -15.47
N ARG A 18 -0.51 -2.29 -15.02
CA ARG A 18 0.53 -1.72 -15.87
C ARG A 18 1.89 -1.97 -15.26
N ALA A 19 2.77 -2.62 -16.00
CA ALA A 19 4.18 -2.69 -15.63
C ALA A 19 4.78 -1.28 -15.59
N VAL A 20 5.48 -0.94 -14.50
CA VAL A 20 6.15 0.37 -14.36
C VAL A 20 7.64 0.33 -14.70
N ARG A 21 8.17 -0.89 -14.86
CA ARG A 21 9.52 -1.22 -15.33
C ARG A 21 9.46 -2.56 -16.08
N PRO A 22 10.47 -2.93 -16.89
CA PRO A 22 10.54 -4.27 -17.47
C PRO A 22 10.42 -5.36 -16.39
N ILE A 23 9.74 -6.46 -16.72
CA ILE A 23 9.51 -7.60 -15.83
C ILE A 23 10.00 -8.84 -16.56
N SER A 24 10.90 -9.59 -15.94
CA SER A 24 11.46 -10.82 -16.50
C SER A 24 10.58 -12.02 -16.15
N ALA A 25 10.73 -13.10 -16.92
CA ALA A 25 10.10 -14.37 -16.57
C ALA A 25 10.66 -14.86 -15.23
N GLY A 26 9.77 -15.22 -14.30
CA GLY A 26 10.13 -15.65 -12.95
C GLY A 26 10.16 -14.53 -11.91
N ASP A 27 10.05 -13.26 -12.30
CA ASP A 27 9.95 -12.15 -11.35
C ASP A 27 8.62 -12.19 -10.58
N GLU A 28 8.68 -11.89 -9.28
CA GLU A 28 7.47 -11.65 -8.49
C GLU A 28 6.79 -10.34 -8.91
N LEU A 29 5.47 -10.39 -9.12
CA LEU A 29 4.68 -9.19 -9.37
C LEU A 29 4.33 -8.51 -8.05
N GLN A 30 4.99 -7.39 -7.78
CA GLN A 30 4.74 -6.51 -6.65
C GLN A 30 3.76 -5.40 -7.09
N LEU A 31 2.49 -5.56 -6.73
CA LEU A 31 1.44 -4.62 -7.11
C LEU A 31 1.35 -3.44 -6.15
N TRP A 32 1.05 -2.25 -6.69
CA TRP A 32 0.63 -1.10 -5.89
C TRP A 32 -0.33 -0.18 -6.63
N PHE A 33 -1.18 0.54 -5.90
CA PHE A 33 -2.18 1.44 -6.47
C PHE A 33 -1.55 2.70 -7.12
N SER A 34 -2.21 3.22 -8.15
CA SER A 34 -1.96 4.57 -8.68
C SER A 34 -2.36 5.64 -7.67
N GLU A 35 -1.81 6.85 -7.81
CA GLU A 35 -2.16 7.98 -6.94
C GLU A 35 -3.65 8.31 -6.96
N GLU A 36 -4.28 8.24 -8.14
CA GLU A 36 -5.74 8.39 -8.28
C GLU A 36 -6.50 7.39 -7.40
N LEU A 37 -6.11 6.10 -7.45
CA LEU A 37 -6.77 5.08 -6.65
C LEU A 37 -6.44 5.20 -5.16
N LEU A 38 -5.21 5.58 -4.79
CA LEU A 38 -4.85 5.86 -3.40
C LEU A 38 -5.73 6.96 -2.81
N ALA A 39 -5.94 8.05 -3.57
CA ALA A 39 -6.81 9.15 -3.17
C ALA A 39 -8.28 8.70 -3.07
N ALA A 40 -8.78 7.99 -4.08
CA ALA A 40 -10.16 7.48 -4.09
C ALA A 40 -10.44 6.50 -2.93
N LEU A 41 -9.46 5.67 -2.57
CA LEU A 41 -9.54 4.72 -1.47
C LEU A 41 -9.16 5.34 -0.10
N ARG A 42 -8.79 6.63 -0.07
CA ARG A 42 -8.35 7.34 1.14
C ARG A 42 -7.21 6.63 1.88
N ILE A 43 -6.29 6.01 1.14
CA ILE A 43 -5.11 5.36 1.73
C ILE A 43 -4.20 6.44 2.31
N PRO A 44 -3.80 6.35 3.60
CA PRO A 44 -3.00 7.38 4.24
C PRO A 44 -1.55 7.38 3.77
N TYR A 45 -0.90 8.54 3.91
CA TYR A 45 0.55 8.65 3.87
C TYR A 45 1.14 8.27 5.23
N LEU A 46 2.38 7.76 5.22
CA LEU A 46 3.08 7.45 6.46
C LEU A 46 3.63 8.74 7.08
N ASN A 47 3.49 8.88 8.39
CA ASN A 47 4.16 9.94 9.13
C ASN A 47 5.61 9.53 9.47
N PRO A 48 6.51 10.47 9.80
CA PRO A 48 7.88 10.12 10.20
C PRO A 48 7.94 9.15 11.38
N ALA A 49 6.99 9.22 12.32
CA ALA A 49 6.91 8.28 13.45
C ALA A 49 6.62 6.83 13.03
N ASN A 50 6.14 6.60 11.81
CA ASN A 50 5.94 5.26 11.24
C ASN A 50 7.21 4.67 10.63
N ILE A 51 8.27 5.45 10.45
CA ILE A 51 9.49 5.03 9.76
C ILE A 51 10.62 4.97 10.79
N GLN A 52 10.99 3.76 11.21
CA GLN A 52 11.99 3.53 12.27
C GLN A 52 13.31 2.94 11.74
N GLY A 53 13.44 2.81 10.43
CA GLY A 53 14.62 2.25 9.76
C GLY A 53 14.30 1.90 8.32
N GLU A 54 15.29 1.36 7.60
CA GLU A 54 15.20 1.07 6.17
C GLU A 54 14.09 0.05 5.83
N CYS A 55 13.99 -1.01 6.63
CA CYS A 55 12.97 -2.06 6.51
C CYS A 55 12.13 -2.18 7.79
N ARG A 56 11.94 -1.08 8.52
CA ARG A 56 11.21 -1.09 9.80
C ARG A 56 10.15 -0.02 9.83
N TYR A 57 8.93 -0.41 9.51
CA TYR A 57 7.75 0.44 9.50
C TYR A 57 6.80 0.03 10.62
N VAL A 58 6.41 0.97 11.48
CA VAL A 58 5.67 0.68 12.71
C VAL A 58 4.34 1.44 12.75
N CYS A 59 3.26 0.71 13.02
CA CYS A 59 1.96 1.32 13.26
C CYS A 59 1.98 2.09 14.58
N HIS A 60 1.69 3.39 14.53
CA HIS A 60 1.62 4.23 15.73
C HIS A 60 0.39 3.96 16.61
N ARG A 61 -0.54 3.09 16.17
CA ARG A 61 -1.78 2.77 16.91
C ARG A 61 -1.66 1.47 17.69
N CYS A 62 -1.13 0.42 17.07
CA CYS A 62 -1.04 -0.93 17.66
C CYS A 62 0.40 -1.45 17.79
N SER A 63 1.40 -0.68 17.35
CA SER A 63 2.82 -1.05 17.38
C SER A 63 3.21 -2.28 16.52
N SER A 64 2.31 -2.78 15.66
CA SER A 64 2.65 -3.82 14.68
C SER A 64 3.75 -3.33 13.71
N GLN A 65 4.67 -4.23 13.38
CA GLN A 65 5.84 -3.96 12.54
C GLN A 65 5.67 -4.57 11.15
N PHE A 66 6.17 -3.87 10.14
CA PHE A 66 6.12 -4.25 8.73
C PHE A 66 7.48 -3.97 8.08
N GLU A 67 7.87 -4.83 7.15
CA GLU A 67 9.16 -4.69 6.43
C GLU A 67 9.10 -3.67 5.28
N ALA A 68 7.88 -3.32 4.84
CA ALA A 68 7.66 -2.41 3.74
C ALA A 68 6.58 -1.36 4.09
N PRO A 69 6.64 -0.17 3.48
CA PRO A 69 5.69 0.91 3.77
C PRO A 69 4.27 0.60 3.29
N ASN A 70 4.14 -0.16 2.19
CA ASN A 70 2.88 -0.46 1.54
C ASN A 70 1.93 -1.31 2.42
N PRO A 71 2.37 -2.44 2.99
CA PRO A 71 1.60 -3.18 4.00
C PRO A 71 1.12 -2.30 5.16
N LEU A 72 1.97 -1.44 5.71
CA LEU A 72 1.58 -0.53 6.79
C LEU A 72 0.49 0.46 6.35
N LYS A 73 0.59 1.02 5.13
CA LYS A 73 -0.45 1.91 4.59
C LYS A 73 -1.80 1.21 4.48
N VAL A 74 -1.83 -0.04 4.00
CA VAL A 74 -3.07 -0.83 3.95
C VAL A 74 -3.61 -1.08 5.35
N HIS A 75 -2.75 -1.48 6.28
CA HIS A 75 -3.13 -1.69 7.68
C HIS A 75 -3.75 -0.45 8.34
N LEU A 76 -3.19 0.74 8.10
CA LEU A 76 -3.77 2.00 8.58
C LEU A 76 -5.10 2.34 7.90
N ALA A 77 -5.24 2.04 6.60
CA ALA A 77 -6.47 2.28 5.85
C ALA A 77 -7.62 1.36 6.28
N LEU A 78 -7.33 0.11 6.66
CA LEU A 78 -8.30 -0.85 7.20
C LEU A 78 -8.69 -0.56 8.66
N ASN A 79 -8.54 0.69 9.08
CA ASN A 79 -8.92 1.20 10.39
C ASN A 79 -8.33 0.41 11.57
N CYS A 80 -7.04 0.07 11.50
CA CYS A 80 -6.32 -0.52 12.63
C CYS A 80 -6.63 0.22 13.95
N GLY A 81 -6.98 -0.57 14.98
CA GLY A 81 -7.32 -0.07 16.31
C GLY A 81 -8.81 0.22 16.50
N ALA A 82 -9.65 0.02 15.49
CA ALA A 82 -11.10 0.19 15.61
C ALA A 82 -11.82 -1.06 16.16
N ASP A 83 -11.19 -2.24 16.13
CA ASP A 83 -11.74 -3.48 16.68
C ASP A 83 -11.34 -3.73 18.15
N GLY A 84 -11.22 -2.68 18.96
CA GLY A 84 -10.97 -2.85 20.40
C GLY A 84 -11.19 -1.60 21.26
N ARG A 85 -12.35 -1.58 21.96
CA ARG A 85 -12.83 -0.71 23.08
C ARG A 85 -13.64 0.53 22.67
N GLU A 86 -14.89 0.79 23.10
CA GLU A 86 -15.69 0.39 24.29
C GLU A 86 -14.96 0.43 25.64
#